data_AF-A0AAN7Z0Q1-F1
#
_entry.id   AF-A0AAN7Z0Q1-F1
#
_cell.length_a   1.000
_cell.length_b   1.000
_cell.length_c   1.000
_cell.angle_alpha   90.00
_cell.angle_beta   90.00
_cell.angle_gamma   90.00
#
_symmetry.space_group_name_H-M   'P 1'
#
loop_
_entity.id
_entity.type
_entity.pdbx_description
1 polymer ?
#
loop_
_entity_poly.entity_id
_entity_poly.type
_entity_poly.pdbx_seq_one_letter_code
_entity_poly.pdbx_strand_id
1 'polypeptide(L)'
;MARITDLPCEIVVAVYRQLDHIRFLLPCILTCSHLYYSYKAYPRLGVEFLVHQVGHQLLPYSVAAHKVSHSPNPFTRLMILELLRTLTHKPNILIDELSDCPLIALVKIGKTYDQVEKYTNLCEPEAWRLTAQPAIRPRLRLLTKDGRKVFLRAKFCFKRAFYRVRLYAQFFRGPNTRLDQQIGLSYFNYSPSQNQHLTRLCDYLDQHVTRVAEEEKRSPTEFPAGYIDYMLDSWLYDREHVRWAIELQRPLLVPVANPGGVSEW
;
A
#
# COMPACT_ATOMS: atom_id res chain seq x y z
N MET A 1 -37.98 0.99 -27.91
CA MET A 1 -37.09 1.29 -26.78
C MET A 1 -35.76 0.61 -27.06
N ALA A 2 -34.66 1.35 -27.12
CA ALA A 2 -33.33 0.77 -27.30
C ALA A 2 -32.90 0.06 -26.01
N ARG A 3 -32.44 -1.19 -26.13
CA ARG A 3 -31.87 -1.95 -25.00
C ARG A 3 -30.36 -1.78 -24.99
N ILE A 4 -29.74 -1.93 -23.83
CA ILE A 4 -28.27 -1.90 -23.70
C ILE A 4 -27.59 -2.98 -24.55
N THR A 5 -28.31 -4.06 -24.86
CA THR A 5 -27.88 -5.14 -25.76
C THR A 5 -27.80 -4.74 -27.22
N ASP A 6 -28.44 -3.63 -27.60
CA ASP A 6 -28.48 -3.14 -28.97
C ASP A 6 -27.34 -2.13 -29.23
N LEU A 7 -26.58 -1.77 -28.19
CA LEU A 7 -25.46 -0.84 -28.30
C LEU A 7 -24.21 -1.54 -28.87
N PRO A 8 -23.45 -0.87 -29.74
CA PRO A 8 -22.14 -1.36 -30.17
C PRO A 8 -21.19 -1.60 -28.98
N CYS A 9 -20.29 -2.58 -29.12
CA CYS A 9 -19.32 -2.94 -28.08
C CYS A 9 -18.47 -1.73 -27.64
N GLU A 10 -18.14 -0.82 -28.55
CA GLU A 10 -17.39 0.41 -28.31
C GLU A 10 -18.11 1.30 -27.29
N ILE A 11 -19.43 1.42 -27.42
CA ILE A 11 -20.27 2.23 -26.52
C ILE A 11 -20.39 1.56 -25.16
N VAL A 12 -20.58 0.24 -25.13
CA VAL A 12 -20.59 -0.53 -23.88
C VAL A 12 -19.27 -0.38 -23.12
N VAL A 13 -18.14 -0.39 -23.82
CA VAL A 13 -16.82 -0.21 -23.22
C VAL A 13 -16.61 1.23 -22.75
N ALA A 14 -17.11 2.22 -23.48
CA ALA A 14 -17.13 3.60 -23.00
C ALA A 14 -17.93 3.74 -21.69
N VAL A 15 -19.06 3.02 -21.57
CA VAL A 15 -19.84 2.94 -20.32
C VAL A 15 -19.03 2.26 -19.23
N TYR A 16 -18.32 1.17 -19.51
CA TYR A 16 -17.43 0.56 -18.53
C TYR A 16 -16.41 1.56 -18.02
N ARG A 17 -15.74 2.32 -18.88
CA ARG A 17 -14.73 3.31 -18.44
C ARG A 17 -15.26 4.39 -17.50
N GLN A 18 -16.58 4.57 -17.40
CA GLN A 18 -17.21 5.46 -16.42
C GLN A 18 -17.37 4.81 -15.03
N LEU A 19 -17.05 3.53 -14.85
CA LEU A 19 -17.05 2.88 -13.55
C LEU A 19 -15.83 3.33 -12.74
N ASP A 20 -16.05 3.90 -11.56
CA ASP A 20 -14.97 4.44 -10.73
C ASP A 20 -14.04 3.35 -10.15
N HIS A 21 -14.57 2.13 -9.95
CA HIS A 21 -13.84 1.04 -9.29
C HIS A 21 -13.96 -0.28 -10.04
N ILE A 22 -12.83 -1.00 -10.15
CA ILE A 22 -12.77 -2.31 -10.83
C ILE A 22 -13.71 -3.36 -10.20
N ARG A 23 -14.06 -3.20 -8.92
CA ARG A 23 -14.98 -4.12 -8.22
C ARG A 23 -16.37 -4.17 -8.85
N PHE A 24 -16.78 -3.13 -9.58
CA PHE A 24 -18.06 -3.08 -10.27
C PHE A 24 -18.03 -3.75 -11.64
N LEU A 25 -16.84 -3.93 -12.22
CA LEU A 25 -16.69 -4.51 -13.55
C LEU A 25 -17.17 -5.97 -13.60
N LEU A 26 -16.79 -6.78 -12.61
CA LEU A 26 -17.16 -8.21 -12.57
C LEU A 26 -18.69 -8.42 -12.51
N PRO A 27 -19.46 -7.77 -11.62
CA PRO A 27 -20.92 -7.82 -11.66
C PRO A 27 -21.52 -7.36 -12.99
N CYS A 28 -20.99 -6.29 -13.59
CA CYS A 28 -21.49 -5.76 -14.87
C CYS A 28 -21.34 -6.78 -16.00
N ILE A 29 -20.17 -7.42 -16.14
CA ILE A 29 -19.95 -8.40 -17.22
C ILE A 29 -20.77 -9.68 -17.03
N LEU A 30 -21.13 -10.03 -15.79
CA LEU A 30 -21.93 -11.20 -15.47
C LEU A 30 -23.44 -10.98 -15.69
N THR A 31 -23.86 -9.74 -15.96
CA THR A 31 -25.28 -9.40 -16.11
C THR A 31 -25.89 -9.99 -17.38
N CYS A 32 -25.17 -9.97 -18.52
CA CYS A 32 -25.61 -10.63 -19.74
C CYS A 32 -24.44 -10.96 -20.69
N SER A 33 -24.70 -11.82 -21.67
CA SER A 33 -23.71 -12.26 -22.66
C SER A 33 -23.14 -11.12 -23.51
N HIS A 34 -23.97 -10.14 -23.91
CA HIS A 34 -23.52 -8.98 -24.70
C HIS A 34 -22.44 -8.16 -23.98
N LEU A 35 -22.65 -7.91 -22.69
CA LEU A 35 -21.72 -7.21 -21.82
C LEU A 35 -20.41 -8.01 -21.67
N TYR A 36 -20.52 -9.32 -21.45
CA TYR A 36 -19.35 -10.20 -21.42
C TYR A 36 -18.54 -10.19 -22.73
N TYR A 37 -19.20 -10.29 -23.90
CA TYR A 37 -18.52 -10.25 -25.20
C TYR A 37 -17.89 -8.89 -25.48
N SER A 38 -18.56 -7.79 -25.09
CA SER A 38 -18.01 -6.44 -25.18
C SER A 38 -16.74 -6.31 -24.35
N TYR A 39 -16.71 -6.85 -23.13
CA TYR A 39 -15.48 -6.90 -22.32
C TYR A 39 -14.39 -7.76 -22.98
N LYS A 40 -14.75 -8.95 -23.49
CA LYS A 40 -13.78 -9.88 -24.11
C LYS A 40 -13.11 -9.29 -25.34
N ALA A 41 -13.79 -8.41 -26.07
CA ALA A 41 -13.21 -7.69 -27.21
C ALA A 41 -12.11 -6.68 -26.82
N TYR A 42 -12.03 -6.29 -25.54
CA TYR A 42 -11.10 -5.30 -25.02
C TYR A 42 -10.30 -5.85 -23.82
N PRO A 43 -9.32 -6.75 -24.06
CA PRO A 43 -8.64 -7.51 -23.00
C PRO A 43 -7.86 -6.64 -22.00
N ARG A 44 -7.47 -5.42 -22.38
CA ARG A 44 -6.71 -4.49 -21.51
C ARG A 44 -7.58 -3.66 -20.58
N LEU A 45 -8.90 -3.72 -20.73
CA LEU A 45 -9.81 -2.85 -19.99
C LEU A 45 -9.67 -3.01 -18.47
N GLY A 46 -9.51 -4.24 -17.97
CA GLY A 46 -9.28 -4.50 -16.54
C GLY A 46 -8.00 -3.84 -16.01
N VAL A 47 -6.93 -3.83 -16.80
CA VAL A 47 -5.66 -3.18 -16.44
C VAL A 47 -5.82 -1.65 -16.47
N GLU A 48 -6.53 -1.11 -17.47
CA GLU A 48 -6.86 0.32 -17.56
C GLU A 48 -7.57 0.81 -16.28
N PHE A 49 -8.55 0.05 -15.77
CA PHE A 49 -9.22 0.36 -14.51
C PHE A 49 -8.27 0.40 -13.32
N LEU A 50 -7.37 -0.59 -13.19
CA LEU A 50 -6.42 -0.59 -12.09
C LEU A 50 -5.44 0.57 -12.18
N VAL A 51 -4.95 0.90 -13.37
CA VAL A 51 -4.07 2.05 -13.57
C VAL A 51 -4.77 3.34 -13.16
N HIS A 52 -6.06 3.49 -13.52
CA HIS A 52 -6.86 4.64 -13.14
C HIS A 52 -7.14 4.71 -11.63
N GLN A 53 -7.60 3.60 -11.03
CA GLN A 53 -7.98 3.52 -9.62
C GLN A 53 -6.77 3.67 -8.68
N VAL A 54 -5.67 2.95 -8.96
CA VAL A 54 -4.49 2.87 -8.07
C VAL A 54 -3.47 3.96 -8.36
N GLY A 55 -3.35 4.35 -9.63
CA GLY A 55 -2.30 5.23 -10.11
C GLY A 55 -1.00 4.48 -10.43
N HIS A 56 -0.35 4.88 -11.53
CA HIS A 56 0.84 4.20 -12.08
C HIS A 56 2.01 4.06 -11.08
N GLN A 57 2.16 4.99 -10.13
CA GLN A 57 3.26 4.96 -9.17
C GLN A 57 3.05 3.96 -8.02
N LEU A 58 1.79 3.64 -7.68
CA LEU A 58 1.43 2.70 -6.60
C LEU A 58 1.10 1.31 -7.11
N LEU A 59 0.78 1.19 -8.40
CA LEU A 59 0.40 -0.07 -9.02
C LEU A 59 1.45 -1.18 -8.83
N PRO A 60 2.77 -0.96 -9.02
CA PRO A 60 3.78 -2.00 -8.78
C PRO A 60 3.75 -2.59 -7.37
N TYR A 61 3.52 -1.75 -6.36
CA TYR A 61 3.41 -2.18 -4.96
C TYR A 61 2.16 -3.02 -4.72
N SER A 62 1.06 -2.66 -5.38
CA SER A 62 -0.21 -3.39 -5.30
C SER A 62 -0.09 -4.77 -5.94
N VAL A 63 0.58 -4.85 -7.11
CA VAL A 63 0.87 -6.13 -7.78
C VAL A 63 1.78 -6.99 -6.92
N ALA A 64 2.86 -6.43 -6.39
CA ALA A 64 3.76 -7.18 -5.52
C ALA A 64 3.03 -7.74 -4.30
N ALA A 65 2.22 -6.93 -3.62
CA ALA A 65 1.44 -7.40 -2.47
C ALA A 65 0.47 -8.53 -2.86
N HIS A 66 -0.13 -8.46 -4.05
CA HIS A 66 -0.98 -9.53 -4.55
C HIS A 66 -0.20 -10.81 -4.86
N LYS A 67 0.94 -10.71 -5.55
CA LYS A 67 1.82 -11.83 -5.87
C LYS A 67 2.27 -12.58 -4.63
N VAL A 68 2.73 -11.84 -3.63
CA VAL A 68 3.19 -12.43 -2.36
C VAL A 68 2.03 -13.13 -1.65
N SER A 69 0.83 -12.52 -1.63
CA SER A 69 -0.36 -13.15 -1.04
C SER A 69 -0.78 -14.49 -1.70
N HIS A 70 -0.36 -14.75 -2.93
CA HIS A 70 -0.72 -15.97 -3.70
C HIS A 70 0.49 -16.87 -3.99
N SER A 71 1.66 -16.54 -3.46
CA SER A 71 2.86 -17.36 -3.59
C SER A 71 2.91 -18.43 -2.50
N PRO A 72 3.49 -19.61 -2.78
CA PRO A 72 3.66 -20.64 -1.77
C PRO A 72 4.58 -20.16 -0.63
N ASN A 73 4.16 -20.42 0.61
CA ASN A 73 4.95 -20.20 1.82
C ASN A 73 5.61 -21.54 2.22
N PRO A 74 6.91 -21.58 2.57
CA PRO A 74 7.81 -20.45 2.86
C PRO A 74 8.46 -19.80 1.64
N PHE A 75 8.67 -18.49 1.74
CA PHE A 75 9.41 -17.71 0.75
C PHE A 75 10.91 -18.04 0.82
N THR A 76 11.52 -18.26 -0.34
CA THR A 76 12.98 -18.35 -0.42
C THR A 76 13.60 -16.95 -0.44
N ARG A 77 14.82 -16.82 0.08
CA ARG A 77 15.60 -15.55 0.02
C ARG A 77 15.69 -14.99 -1.39
N LEU A 78 15.89 -15.86 -2.38
CA LEU A 78 16.01 -15.45 -3.78
C LEU A 78 14.71 -14.83 -4.30
N MET A 79 13.55 -15.43 -3.99
CA MET A 79 12.25 -14.88 -4.39
C MET A 79 11.99 -13.51 -3.78
N ILE A 80 12.31 -13.34 -2.48
CA ILE A 80 12.17 -12.05 -1.81
C ILE A 80 13.08 -11.02 -2.49
N LEU A 81 14.39 -11.30 -2.58
CA LEU A 81 15.35 -10.36 -3.17
C LEU A 81 15.02 -10.02 -4.63
N GLU A 82 14.55 -10.98 -5.42
CA GLU A 82 14.15 -10.75 -6.82
C GLU A 82 12.93 -9.83 -6.92
N LEU A 83 11.91 -10.06 -6.10
CA LEU A 83 10.72 -9.19 -6.09
C LEU A 83 11.07 -7.78 -5.61
N LEU A 84 11.93 -7.66 -4.59
CA LEU A 84 12.42 -6.38 -4.09
C LEU A 84 13.26 -5.63 -5.13
N ARG A 85 14.14 -6.34 -5.83
CA ARG A 85 14.96 -5.78 -6.91
C ARG A 85 14.09 -5.31 -8.05
N THR A 86 13.06 -6.09 -8.42
CA THR A 86 12.11 -5.72 -9.47
C THR A 86 11.29 -4.49 -9.05
N LEU A 87 10.75 -4.45 -7.84
CA LEU A 87 10.02 -3.28 -7.30
C LEU A 87 10.87 -2.00 -7.31
N THR A 88 12.17 -2.12 -7.07
CA THR A 88 13.07 -0.97 -6.92
C THR A 88 13.62 -0.48 -8.26
N HIS A 89 14.07 -1.40 -9.12
CA HIS A 89 14.81 -1.06 -10.34
C HIS A 89 14.01 -1.22 -11.63
N LYS A 90 12.99 -2.10 -11.64
CA LYS A 90 12.21 -2.42 -12.84
C LYS A 90 10.70 -2.57 -12.52
N PRO A 91 10.06 -1.55 -11.91
CA PRO A 91 8.68 -1.67 -11.44
C PRO A 91 7.68 -1.90 -12.58
N ASN A 92 8.01 -1.47 -13.81
CA ASN A 92 7.15 -1.66 -14.98
C ASN A 92 6.94 -3.14 -15.33
N ILE A 93 7.92 -4.01 -15.05
CA ILE A 93 7.77 -5.46 -15.27
C ILE A 93 6.56 -6.01 -14.51
N LEU A 94 6.35 -5.54 -13.27
CA LEU A 94 5.19 -5.94 -12.47
C LEU A 94 3.86 -5.43 -13.06
N ILE A 95 3.87 -4.29 -13.74
CA ILE A 95 2.68 -3.76 -14.41
C ILE A 95 2.40 -4.54 -15.69
N ASP A 96 3.43 -4.85 -16.47
CA ASP A 96 3.29 -5.57 -17.74
C ASP A 96 2.64 -6.95 -17.53
N GLU A 97 3.01 -7.63 -16.45
CA GLU A 97 2.42 -8.91 -16.02
C GLU A 97 0.91 -8.85 -15.70
N LEU A 98 0.34 -7.67 -15.49
CA LEU A 98 -1.11 -7.53 -15.31
C LEU A 98 -1.90 -7.86 -16.57
N SER A 99 -1.27 -7.77 -17.74
CA SER A 99 -1.94 -8.05 -19.02
C SER A 99 -2.45 -9.49 -19.12
N ASP A 100 -1.75 -10.42 -18.47
CA ASP A 100 -2.08 -11.84 -18.45
C ASP A 100 -2.84 -12.26 -17.19
N CYS A 101 -3.10 -11.32 -16.28
CA CYS A 101 -3.78 -11.62 -15.02
C CYS A 101 -5.30 -11.80 -15.24
N PRO A 102 -5.92 -12.85 -14.65
CA PRO A 102 -7.36 -13.03 -14.73
C PRO A 102 -8.09 -11.89 -14.00
N LEU A 103 -9.28 -11.52 -14.47
CA LEU A 103 -10.05 -10.40 -13.90
C LEU A 103 -10.27 -10.54 -12.39
N ILE A 104 -10.45 -11.76 -11.87
CA ILE A 104 -10.60 -11.99 -10.43
C ILE A 104 -9.35 -11.55 -9.63
N ALA A 105 -8.15 -11.73 -10.19
CA ALA A 105 -6.91 -11.26 -9.59
C ALA A 105 -6.86 -9.73 -9.61
N LEU A 106 -7.24 -9.11 -10.72
CA LEU A 106 -7.32 -7.65 -10.84
C LEU A 106 -8.30 -7.05 -9.82
N VAL A 107 -9.47 -7.67 -9.63
CA VAL A 107 -10.45 -7.26 -8.60
C VAL A 107 -9.86 -7.38 -7.20
N LYS A 108 -9.09 -8.44 -6.89
CA LYS A 108 -8.42 -8.58 -5.59
C LYS A 108 -7.37 -7.48 -5.37
N ILE A 109 -6.62 -7.10 -6.41
CA ILE A 109 -5.67 -5.98 -6.36
C ILE A 109 -6.42 -4.67 -6.06
N GLY A 110 -7.51 -4.40 -6.77
CA GLY A 110 -8.34 -3.20 -6.54
C GLY A 110 -8.93 -3.15 -5.13
N LYS A 111 -9.44 -4.28 -4.61
CA LYS A 111 -9.94 -4.37 -3.22
C LYS A 111 -8.85 -4.07 -2.19
N THR A 112 -7.63 -4.56 -2.43
CA THR A 112 -6.48 -4.27 -1.56
C THR A 112 -6.16 -2.78 -1.55
N TYR A 113 -6.26 -2.12 -2.71
CA TYR A 113 -6.10 -0.67 -2.81
C TYR A 113 -7.20 0.10 -2.08
N ASP A 114 -8.47 -0.29 -2.22
CA ASP A 114 -9.58 0.37 -1.50
C ASP A 114 -9.34 0.34 0.02
N GLN A 115 -8.80 -0.77 0.54
CA GLN A 115 -8.40 -0.87 1.95
C GLN A 115 -7.24 0.08 2.30
N VAL A 116 -6.17 0.08 1.49
CA VAL A 116 -5.03 1.00 1.70
C VAL A 116 -5.46 2.46 1.64
N GLU A 117 -6.35 2.81 0.72
CA GLU A 117 -6.91 4.15 0.62
C GLU A 117 -7.76 4.52 1.83
N LYS A 118 -8.65 3.62 2.28
CA LYS A 118 -9.41 3.81 3.52
C LYS A 118 -8.48 4.08 4.71
N TYR A 119 -7.46 3.24 4.92
CA TYR A 119 -6.53 3.41 6.03
C TYR A 119 -5.67 4.65 5.91
N THR A 120 -5.27 5.02 4.68
CA THR A 120 -4.54 6.26 4.45
C THR A 120 -5.39 7.47 4.82
N ASN A 121 -6.67 7.50 4.43
CA ASN A 121 -7.58 8.59 4.75
C ASN A 121 -7.86 8.69 6.26
N LEU A 122 -7.76 7.59 7.02
CA LEU A 122 -7.86 7.59 8.47
C LEU A 122 -6.56 8.03 9.16
N CYS A 123 -5.41 7.58 8.63
CA CYS A 123 -4.08 7.88 9.18
C CYS A 123 -3.65 9.33 8.91
N GLU A 124 -4.00 9.88 7.76
CA GLU A 124 -3.50 11.17 7.28
C GLU A 124 -3.86 12.33 8.23
N PRO A 125 -5.13 12.53 8.65
CA PRO A 125 -5.49 13.61 9.57
C PRO A 125 -4.74 13.51 10.90
N GLU A 126 -4.57 12.29 11.40
CA GLU A 126 -3.93 12.03 12.69
C GLU A 126 -2.41 12.27 12.62
N ALA A 127 -1.75 11.79 11.58
CA ALA A 127 -0.35 12.08 11.32
C ALA A 127 -0.10 13.59 11.13
N TRP A 128 -1.03 14.30 10.48
CA TRP A 128 -0.97 15.76 10.39
C TRP A 128 -1.17 16.45 11.73
N ARG A 129 -2.10 15.98 12.56
CA ARG A 129 -2.32 16.50 13.92
C ARG A 129 -1.06 16.39 14.78
N LEU A 130 -0.39 15.23 14.74
CA LEU A 130 0.86 15.00 15.46
C LEU A 130 1.98 15.93 14.99
N THR A 131 2.03 16.26 13.71
CA THR A 131 3.06 17.17 13.16
C THR A 131 2.79 18.65 13.37
N ALA A 132 1.53 19.04 13.62
CA ALA A 132 1.15 20.41 13.97
C ALA A 132 1.56 20.80 15.41
N GLN A 133 1.99 19.83 16.23
CA GLN A 133 2.38 20.06 17.61
C GLN A 133 3.62 20.98 17.71
N PRO A 134 3.63 21.94 18.66
CA PRO A 134 4.67 22.97 18.75
C PRO A 134 6.10 22.43 18.88
N ALA A 135 6.27 21.27 19.52
CA ALA A 135 7.57 20.62 19.70
C ALA A 135 8.21 20.12 18.39
N ILE A 136 7.41 19.88 17.33
CA ILE A 136 7.84 19.28 16.06
C ILE A 136 7.90 20.32 14.91
N ARG A 137 7.37 21.52 15.15
CA ARG A 137 7.21 22.61 14.16
C ARG A 137 8.47 23.07 13.40
N PRO A 138 9.71 23.09 13.94
CA PRO A 138 10.82 23.73 13.22
C PRO A 138 11.18 23.04 11.89
N ARG A 139 10.94 21.73 11.76
CA ARG A 139 11.38 20.94 10.59
C ARG A 139 10.42 20.97 9.40
N LEU A 140 9.16 21.38 9.60
CA LEU A 140 8.11 21.30 8.56
C LEU A 140 7.82 22.64 7.86
N ARG A 141 8.25 23.78 8.41
CA ARG A 141 8.07 25.11 7.80
C ARG A 141 8.75 25.25 6.43
N LEU A 142 9.72 24.39 6.10
CA LEU A 142 10.39 24.39 4.79
C LEU A 142 9.55 23.75 3.67
N LEU A 143 8.45 23.06 3.99
CA LEU A 143 7.63 22.33 3.00
C LEU A 143 6.39 23.10 2.53
N THR A 144 6.04 24.24 3.11
CA THR A 144 4.68 24.80 3.00
C THR A 144 4.44 25.85 1.91
N LYS A 145 5.38 26.13 1.00
CA LYS A 145 5.13 27.12 -0.08
C LYS A 145 4.07 26.66 -1.11
N ASP A 146 3.86 25.35 -1.27
CA ASP A 146 2.89 24.74 -2.21
C ASP A 146 2.07 23.63 -1.51
N GLY A 147 1.24 24.00 -0.52
CA GLY A 147 0.55 23.06 0.38
C GLY A 147 -0.20 21.89 -0.30
N ARG A 148 -0.76 22.09 -1.51
CA ARG A 148 -1.43 21.01 -2.28
C ARG A 148 -0.46 19.96 -2.83
N LYS A 149 0.72 20.35 -3.31
CA LYS A 149 1.70 19.39 -3.86
C LYS A 149 2.33 18.53 -2.75
N VAL A 150 2.54 19.13 -1.57
CA VAL A 150 3.02 18.40 -0.39
C VAL A 150 1.98 17.41 0.11
N PHE A 151 0.70 17.78 0.10
CA PHE A 151 -0.41 16.90 0.45
C PHE A 151 -0.46 15.66 -0.46
N LEU A 152 -0.42 15.83 -1.79
CA LEU A 152 -0.43 14.71 -2.74
C LEU A 152 0.80 13.79 -2.57
N ARG A 153 1.98 14.37 -2.34
CA ARG A 153 3.21 13.60 -2.10
C ARG A 153 3.16 12.83 -0.78
N ALA A 154 2.61 13.42 0.28
CA ALA A 154 2.43 12.76 1.56
C ALA A 154 1.45 11.59 1.46
N LYS A 155 0.29 11.80 0.79
CA LYS A 155 -0.71 10.74 0.55
C LYS A 155 -0.13 9.56 -0.22
N PHE A 156 0.65 9.81 -1.27
CA PHE A 156 1.41 8.76 -1.96
C PHE A 156 2.36 8.02 -1.01
N CYS A 157 3.11 8.75 -0.19
CA CYS A 157 4.08 8.16 0.74
C CYS A 157 3.39 7.26 1.78
N PHE A 158 2.24 7.66 2.32
CA PHE A 158 1.45 6.84 3.24
C PHE A 158 0.91 5.57 2.56
N LYS A 159 0.26 5.70 1.39
CA LYS A 159 -0.24 4.54 0.64
C LYS A 159 0.89 3.54 0.35
N ARG A 160 2.05 4.04 -0.10
CA ARG A 160 3.24 3.21 -0.35
C ARG A 160 3.77 2.55 0.92
N ALA A 161 3.76 3.25 2.05
CA ALA A 161 4.17 2.70 3.34
C ALA A 161 3.25 1.53 3.78
N PHE A 162 1.93 1.65 3.62
CA PHE A 162 1.01 0.54 3.89
C PHE A 162 1.31 -0.70 3.05
N TYR A 163 1.57 -0.55 1.74
CA TYR A 163 1.96 -1.69 0.91
C TYR A 163 3.28 -2.33 1.35
N ARG A 164 4.26 -1.52 1.75
CA ARG A 164 5.55 -2.02 2.23
C ARG A 164 5.41 -2.82 3.51
N VAL A 165 4.60 -2.33 4.46
CA VAL A 165 4.36 -3.09 5.68
C VAL A 165 3.60 -4.38 5.38
N ARG A 166 2.61 -4.34 4.49
CA ARG A 166 1.93 -5.57 4.05
C ARG A 166 2.89 -6.58 3.43
N LEU A 167 3.80 -6.13 2.56
CA LEU A 167 4.83 -6.99 1.97
C LEU A 167 5.75 -7.57 3.03
N TYR A 168 6.22 -6.75 3.97
CA TYR A 168 7.06 -7.19 5.07
C TYR A 168 6.38 -8.30 5.87
N ALA A 169 5.15 -8.05 6.34
CA ALA A 169 4.40 -9.00 7.14
C ALA A 169 4.11 -10.31 6.41
N GLN A 170 4.07 -10.30 5.07
CA GLN A 170 3.90 -11.52 4.29
C GLN A 170 5.21 -12.29 4.07
N PHE A 171 6.32 -11.58 3.85
CA PHE A 171 7.62 -12.22 3.67
C PHE A 171 8.13 -12.89 4.93
N PHE A 172 7.88 -12.28 6.09
CA PHE A 172 8.49 -12.65 7.37
C PHE A 172 7.49 -13.29 8.33
N ARG A 173 6.36 -13.79 7.81
CA ARG A 173 5.36 -14.49 8.63
C ARG A 173 5.91 -15.82 9.13
N GLY A 174 6.34 -15.89 10.39
CA GLY A 174 6.70 -17.14 11.08
C GLY A 174 7.97 -17.04 11.95
N PRO A 175 8.38 -18.12 12.62
CA PRO A 175 9.44 -18.10 13.64
C PRO A 175 10.89 -18.02 13.09
N ASN A 176 11.11 -17.81 11.79
CA ASN A 176 12.43 -17.89 11.14
C ASN A 176 13.27 -16.60 11.22
N THR A 177 13.38 -16.11 12.45
CA THR A 177 14.01 -14.86 12.93
C THR A 177 15.41 -14.45 12.45
N ARG A 178 16.17 -15.24 11.67
CA ARG A 178 17.56 -14.87 11.28
C ARG A 178 17.72 -14.39 9.84
N LEU A 179 17.05 -15.02 8.88
CA LEU A 179 17.03 -14.55 7.50
C LEU A 179 16.28 -13.20 7.38
N ASP A 180 15.29 -13.06 8.26
CA ASP A 180 14.36 -11.94 8.37
C ASP A 180 15.04 -10.63 8.77
N GLN A 181 16.11 -10.73 9.56
CA GLN A 181 16.82 -9.58 10.11
C GLN A 181 17.69 -8.87 9.06
N GLN A 182 18.52 -9.61 8.32
CA GLN A 182 19.38 -9.01 7.29
C GLN A 182 18.61 -8.54 6.05
N ILE A 183 17.61 -9.33 5.61
CA ILE A 183 16.77 -8.96 4.48
C ILE A 183 15.81 -7.83 4.89
N GLY A 184 15.25 -7.87 6.10
CA GLY A 184 14.42 -6.78 6.63
C GLY A 184 15.18 -5.46 6.71
N LEU A 185 16.41 -5.46 7.22
CA LEU A 185 17.26 -4.26 7.29
C LEU A 185 17.58 -3.68 5.90
N SER A 186 17.90 -4.53 4.93
CA SER A 186 18.12 -4.08 3.54
C SER A 186 16.82 -3.63 2.86
N TYR A 187 15.68 -4.27 3.15
CA TYR A 187 14.37 -3.90 2.64
C TYR A 187 13.90 -2.53 3.13
N PHE A 188 14.29 -2.13 4.35
CA PHE A 188 13.99 -0.82 4.89
C PHE A 188 15.06 0.23 4.63
N ASN A 189 16.14 -0.07 3.88
CA ASN A 189 17.28 0.85 3.74
C ASN A 189 16.93 2.04 2.83
N TYR A 190 16.08 2.93 3.34
CA TYR A 190 15.49 4.04 2.60
C TYR A 190 16.11 5.37 3.00
N SER A 191 15.88 6.38 2.16
CA SER A 191 16.24 7.76 2.50
C SER A 191 15.56 8.17 3.82
N PRO A 192 16.18 9.05 4.62
CA PRO A 192 15.63 9.49 5.92
C PRO A 192 14.17 9.97 5.86
N SER A 193 13.77 10.61 4.77
CA SER A 193 12.39 11.08 4.54
C SER A 193 11.36 9.94 4.42
N GLN A 194 11.75 8.79 3.88
CA GLN A 194 10.88 7.62 3.74
C GLN A 194 10.74 6.88 5.08
N ASN A 195 11.84 6.81 5.84
CA ASN A 195 11.83 6.25 7.19
C ASN A 195 10.95 7.08 8.13
N GLN A 196 10.96 8.40 8.03
CA GLN A 196 10.02 9.25 8.81
C GLN A 196 8.55 8.93 8.54
N HIS A 197 8.16 8.64 7.29
CA HIS A 197 6.78 8.26 6.98
C HIS A 197 6.44 6.87 7.51
N LEU A 198 7.37 5.92 7.47
CA LEU A 198 7.21 4.59 8.05
C LEU A 198 7.09 4.65 9.58
N THR A 199 7.95 5.42 10.27
CA THR A 199 7.86 5.63 11.71
C THR A 199 6.51 6.21 12.10
N ARG A 200 6.03 7.24 11.39
CA ARG A 200 4.70 7.82 11.67
C ARG A 200 3.55 6.86 11.43
N LEU A 201 3.66 6.03 10.40
CA LEU A 201 2.68 4.98 10.13
C LEU A 201 2.66 3.98 11.30
N CYS A 202 3.82 3.59 11.81
CA CYS A 202 3.93 2.72 12.99
C CYS A 202 3.37 3.37 14.25
N ASP A 203 3.69 4.64 14.52
CA ASP A 203 3.13 5.38 15.65
C ASP A 203 1.59 5.43 15.58
N TYR A 204 1.04 5.71 14.39
CA TYR A 204 -0.40 5.70 14.16
C TYR A 204 -1.00 4.32 14.38
N LEU A 205 -0.40 3.27 13.84
CA LEU A 205 -0.92 1.91 13.96
C LEU A 205 -0.82 1.40 15.40
N ASP A 206 0.24 1.73 16.12
CA ASP A 206 0.36 1.45 17.56
C ASP A 206 -0.75 2.14 18.36
N GLN A 207 -0.98 3.44 18.13
CA GLN A 207 -2.06 4.18 18.79
C GLN A 207 -3.44 3.62 18.42
N HIS A 208 -3.64 3.28 17.15
CA HIS A 208 -4.90 2.74 16.66
C HIS A 208 -5.19 1.36 17.25
N VAL A 209 -4.22 0.46 17.27
CA VAL A 209 -4.33 -0.88 17.86
C VAL A 209 -4.63 -0.77 19.35
N THR A 210 -3.90 0.07 20.09
CA THR A 210 -4.17 0.30 21.53
C THR A 210 -5.58 0.83 21.74
N ARG A 211 -6.02 1.79 20.92
CA ARG A 211 -7.38 2.36 21.01
C ARG A 211 -8.45 1.31 20.73
N VAL A 212 -8.31 0.52 19.66
CA VAL A 212 -9.26 -0.55 19.32
C VAL A 212 -9.30 -1.61 20.42
N ALA A 213 -8.15 -2.00 20.97
CA ALA A 213 -8.08 -2.96 22.08
C ALA A 213 -8.72 -2.42 23.37
N GLU A 214 -8.62 -1.11 23.63
CA GLU A 214 -9.33 -0.47 24.74
C GLU A 214 -10.84 -0.36 24.50
N GLU A 215 -11.26 -0.05 23.26
CA GLU A 215 -12.66 0.02 22.85
C GLU A 215 -13.32 -1.37 22.94
N GLU A 216 -12.63 -2.43 22.50
CA GLU A 216 -13.06 -3.83 22.63
C GLU A 216 -13.23 -4.25 24.09
N LYS A 217 -12.30 -3.84 24.97
CA LYS A 217 -12.42 -4.07 26.43
C LYS A 217 -13.61 -3.33 27.04
N ARG A 218 -14.00 -2.18 26.48
CA ARG A 218 -15.11 -1.34 26.98
C ARG A 218 -16.47 -1.74 26.40
N SER A 219 -16.51 -2.31 25.19
CA SER A 219 -17.74 -2.77 24.53
C SER A 219 -17.43 -3.99 23.65
N PRO A 220 -17.58 -5.22 24.17
CA PRO A 220 -17.19 -6.45 23.46
C PRO A 220 -18.17 -6.85 22.35
N THR A 221 -18.99 -5.94 21.83
CA THR A 221 -20.00 -6.23 20.80
C THR A 221 -19.85 -5.31 19.59
N GLU A 222 -19.82 -5.93 18.41
CA GLU A 222 -19.93 -5.31 17.08
C GLU A 222 -18.72 -4.55 16.52
N PHE A 223 -17.53 -5.18 16.50
CA PHE A 223 -16.58 -4.84 15.43
C PHE A 223 -17.02 -5.56 14.14
N PRO A 224 -17.17 -4.85 13.01
CA PRO A 224 -17.52 -5.47 11.74
C PRO A 224 -16.43 -6.48 11.34
N ALA A 225 -16.82 -7.74 11.18
CA ALA A 225 -15.96 -8.82 10.71
C ALA A 225 -15.13 -8.35 9.50
N GLY A 226 -13.80 -8.46 9.60
CA GLY A 226 -12.84 -7.96 8.60
C GLY A 226 -12.14 -6.63 8.92
N TYR A 227 -12.59 -5.83 9.91
CA TYR A 227 -11.85 -4.65 10.38
C TYR A 227 -10.63 -5.05 11.22
N ILE A 228 -10.79 -6.12 12.00
CA ILE A 228 -9.77 -6.70 12.88
C ILE A 228 -8.87 -7.67 12.09
N ASP A 229 -9.45 -8.57 11.29
CA ASP A 229 -8.68 -9.67 10.65
C ASP A 229 -7.64 -9.24 9.61
N TYR A 230 -7.80 -8.08 8.95
CA TYR A 230 -6.86 -7.69 7.90
C TYR A 230 -5.61 -6.97 8.44
N MET A 231 -5.78 -6.15 9.49
CA MET A 231 -4.66 -5.45 10.13
C MET A 231 -4.20 -6.18 11.38
N LEU A 232 -5.06 -6.55 12.33
CA LEU A 232 -4.61 -7.11 13.61
C LEU A 232 -3.93 -8.48 13.45
N ASP A 233 -4.39 -9.39 12.59
CA ASP A 233 -3.69 -10.69 12.38
C ASP A 233 -2.30 -10.56 11.73
N SER A 234 -2.10 -9.53 10.90
CA SER A 234 -0.83 -9.28 10.19
C SER A 234 0.07 -8.30 10.94
N TRP A 235 -0.50 -7.37 11.71
CA TRP A 235 0.24 -6.35 12.48
C TRP A 235 0.48 -6.75 13.92
N LEU A 236 -0.46 -7.40 14.64
CA LEU A 236 -0.18 -7.85 16.01
C LEU A 236 0.91 -8.91 16.01
N TYR A 237 0.96 -9.76 14.98
CA TYR A 237 1.99 -10.78 14.83
C TYR A 237 3.37 -10.18 14.53
N ASP A 238 3.42 -9.13 13.70
CA ASP A 238 4.68 -8.51 13.25
C ASP A 238 5.00 -7.15 13.89
N ARG A 239 4.24 -6.74 14.91
CA ARG A 239 4.37 -5.43 15.60
C ARG A 239 5.80 -5.21 16.10
N GLU A 240 6.31 -6.23 16.78
CA GLU A 240 7.67 -6.26 17.34
C GLU A 240 8.71 -6.20 16.21
N HIS A 241 8.48 -6.89 15.09
CA HIS A 241 9.43 -6.98 13.97
C HIS A 241 9.50 -5.69 13.14
N VAL A 242 8.36 -5.06 12.85
CA VAL A 242 8.31 -3.77 12.14
C VAL A 242 8.89 -2.67 13.02
N ARG A 243 8.57 -2.66 14.32
CA ARG A 243 9.14 -1.72 15.28
C ARG A 243 10.65 -1.93 15.44
N TRP A 244 11.10 -3.17 15.57
CA TRP A 244 12.51 -3.55 15.63
C TRP A 244 13.27 -3.11 14.36
N ALA A 245 12.70 -3.32 13.17
CA ALA A 245 13.31 -2.89 11.92
C ALA A 245 13.45 -1.35 11.82
N ILE A 246 12.49 -0.60 12.36
CA ILE A 246 12.54 0.87 12.42
C ILE A 246 13.49 1.35 13.52
N GLU A 247 13.50 0.71 14.68
CA GLU A 247 14.37 1.04 15.82
C GLU A 247 15.85 0.75 15.51
N LEU A 248 16.15 -0.30 14.74
CA LEU A 248 17.51 -0.57 14.26
C LEU A 248 18.02 0.44 13.24
N GLN A 249 17.12 1.16 12.57
CA GLN A 249 17.49 2.25 11.68
C GLN A 249 17.56 3.60 12.39
N ARG A 250 17.08 3.70 13.63
CA ARG A 250 17.14 4.92 14.44
C ARG A 250 18.56 5.48 14.61
N PRO A 251 19.63 4.68 14.78
CA PRO A 251 21.02 5.17 14.80
C PRO A 251 21.47 5.78 13.47
N LEU A 252 20.93 5.31 12.34
CA LEU A 252 21.23 5.83 10.99
C LEU A 252 20.41 7.08 10.63
N LEU A 253 19.41 7.41 11.45
CA LEU A 253 18.52 8.56 11.29
C LEU A 253 18.89 9.74 12.19
N VAL A 254 19.82 9.55 13.13
CA VAL A 254 20.50 10.67 13.80
C VAL A 254 21.44 11.27 12.76
N PRO A 255 21.26 12.53 12.32
CA PRO A 255 22.31 13.18 11.56
C PRO A 255 23.56 13.09 12.43
N VAL A 256 24.63 12.48 11.92
CA VAL A 256 25.94 12.54 12.57
C VAL A 256 26.14 14.01 12.88
N ALA A 257 26.03 14.38 14.17
CA ALA A 257 26.31 15.71 14.61
C ALA A 257 27.77 15.91 14.24
N ASN A 258 28.00 16.71 13.19
CA ASN A 258 29.29 16.90 12.57
C ASN A 258 30.32 17.17 13.69
N PRO A 259 31.16 16.20 14.09
CA PRO A 259 32.08 16.40 15.19
C PRO A 259 33.34 16.96 14.54
N GLY A 260 33.30 18.24 14.21
CA GLY A 260 34.39 18.87 13.50
C GLY A 260 33.91 20.03 12.66
N GLY A 261 33.70 21.18 13.31
CA GLY A 261 34.08 22.41 12.66
C GLY A 261 35.58 22.32 12.37
N VAL A 262 35.93 22.03 11.14
CA VAL A 262 37.21 22.44 10.57
C VAL A 262 36.86 23.50 9.55
N SER A 263 36.91 24.74 10.03
CA SER A 263 37.27 25.89 9.22
C SER A 263 38.61 25.57 8.58
N GLU A 264 38.71 25.62 7.25
CA GLU A 264 39.92 26.02 6.54
C GLU A 264 39.59 26.24 5.04
N TRP A 265 39.71 27.52 4.65
CA TRP A 265 39.86 28.14 3.32
C TRP A 265 38.89 27.81 2.19
#